data_AF-A0A383B7G8-F1
#
_entry.id   AF-A0A383B7G8-F1
#
_cell.length_a   1.000
_cell.length_b   1.000
_cell.length_c   1.000
_cell.angle_alpha   90.00
_cell.angle_beta   90.00
_cell.angle_gamma   90.00
#
_symmetry.space_group_name_H-M   'P 1'
#
loop_
_entity.id
_entity.type
_entity.pdbx_description
1 polymer ?
#
loop_
_entity_poly.entity_id
_entity_poly.type
_entity_poly.pdbx_seq_one_letter_code
_entity_poly.pdbx_strand_id
1 'polypeptide(L)'
;DAHATSAVCTPSRYGILTGRYNWRSWMKRGVAWSWSPPVIEPDRMTVASYLGERGYSTGCVGKWHLGWDWCRRHPEPDGDLSEEDVDLSQPISRGPTTVGFDRFFGIAASLDIPPYLYIDDDRPTMAPDRRIEERKGKQFWREGPISTDFEHEEVLPRLAKEALDFVDDHAGEPFFLYFPLPAPHTPILPSESFQGASGTNEYGDFCLMVDDVVGQMMAKLEQHGIADNTILIFASDNGCSPMADFE
;
A
#
# COMPACT_ATOMS: atom_id res chain seq x y z
N ASP A 1 -15.24 19.49 -8.00
CA ASP A 1 -15.42 18.85 -6.69
C ASP A 1 -15.14 17.36 -6.86
N ALA A 2 -14.35 16.77 -5.97
CA ALA A 2 -13.85 15.39 -6.06
C ALA A 2 -13.89 14.73 -4.68
N HIS A 3 -14.38 13.48 -4.62
CA HIS A 3 -14.67 12.78 -3.36
C HIS A 3 -14.22 11.33 -3.39
N ALA A 4 -13.70 10.83 -2.27
CA ALA A 4 -13.54 9.40 -2.04
C ALA A 4 -14.90 8.75 -1.74
N THR A 5 -15.02 7.44 -1.97
CA THR A 5 -16.28 6.72 -1.68
C THR A 5 -16.50 6.45 -0.18
N SER A 6 -15.46 6.61 0.64
CA SER A 6 -15.50 6.41 2.09
C SER A 6 -14.50 7.31 2.82
N ALA A 7 -14.64 7.38 4.14
CA ALA A 7 -13.75 8.13 5.03
C ALA A 7 -12.63 7.27 5.65
N VAL A 8 -12.42 6.05 5.14
CA VAL A 8 -11.36 5.12 5.60
C VAL A 8 -10.78 4.31 4.43
N CYS A 9 -9.57 3.78 4.61
CA CYS A 9 -8.71 3.24 3.54
C CYS A 9 -9.33 2.12 2.68
N THR A 10 -9.59 0.93 3.28
CA THR A 10 -10.04 -0.27 2.57
C THR A 10 -11.24 -0.04 1.64
N PRO A 11 -12.36 0.55 2.10
CA PRO A 11 -13.50 0.80 1.21
C PRO A 11 -13.19 1.78 0.08
N SER A 12 -12.41 2.83 0.31
CA SER A 12 -12.03 3.77 -0.75
C SER A 12 -11.14 3.12 -1.81
N ARG A 13 -10.16 2.31 -1.39
CA ARG A 13 -9.27 1.54 -2.28
C ARG A 13 -10.04 0.53 -3.12
N TYR A 14 -11.02 -0.15 -2.51
CA TYR A 14 -11.94 -1.02 -3.24
C TYR A 14 -12.69 -0.23 -4.32
N GLY A 15 -13.18 0.97 -4.00
CA GLY A 15 -13.85 1.85 -4.96
C GLY A 15 -12.96 2.25 -6.14
N ILE A 16 -11.71 2.65 -5.85
CA ILE A 16 -10.71 3.01 -6.85
C ILE A 16 -10.44 1.86 -7.82
N LEU A 17 -10.16 0.66 -7.29
CA LEU A 17 -9.76 -0.46 -8.13
C LEU A 17 -10.92 -1.09 -8.90
N THR A 18 -12.13 -1.12 -8.32
CA THR A 18 -13.26 -1.88 -8.90
C THR A 18 -14.29 -1.01 -9.62
N GLY A 19 -14.25 0.32 -9.45
CA GLY A 19 -15.29 1.23 -9.94
C GLY A 19 -16.66 1.02 -9.29
N ARG A 20 -16.74 0.30 -8.16
CA ARG A 20 -17.99 -0.01 -7.45
C ARG A 20 -18.00 0.64 -6.08
N TYR A 21 -19.17 1.11 -5.66
CA TYR A 21 -19.36 1.50 -4.27
C TYR A 21 -19.01 0.36 -3.32
N ASN A 22 -18.21 0.68 -2.31
CA ASN A 22 -17.63 -0.26 -1.35
C ASN A 22 -18.66 -1.04 -0.53
N TRP A 23 -19.84 -0.48 -0.26
CA TRP A 23 -20.92 -1.22 0.41
C TRP A 23 -21.49 -2.38 -0.42
N ARG A 24 -21.00 -2.59 -1.66
CA ARG A 24 -21.28 -3.79 -2.45
C ARG A 24 -20.33 -4.95 -2.15
N SER A 25 -19.16 -4.72 -1.54
CA SER A 25 -18.27 -5.80 -1.06
C SER A 25 -18.84 -6.44 0.20
N TRP A 26 -18.28 -7.55 0.67
CA TRP A 26 -18.72 -8.19 1.92
C TRP A 26 -18.42 -7.30 3.15
N MET A 27 -17.38 -6.48 3.10
CA MET A 27 -16.96 -5.61 4.20
C MET A 27 -17.77 -4.31 4.22
N LYS A 28 -18.78 -4.23 5.10
CA LYS A 28 -19.70 -3.07 5.19
C LYS A 28 -19.20 -1.93 6.08
N ARG A 29 -18.23 -2.20 6.95
CA ARG A 29 -17.72 -1.26 7.97
C ARG A 29 -16.26 -1.59 8.29
N GLY A 30 -15.51 -0.58 8.75
CA GLY A 30 -14.12 -0.74 9.16
C GLY A 30 -13.15 -0.85 8.00
N VAL A 31 -11.99 -1.43 8.29
CA VAL A 31 -10.89 -1.67 7.36
C VAL A 31 -10.41 -3.11 7.49
N ALA A 32 -9.70 -3.60 6.48
CA ALA A 32 -9.04 -4.91 6.53
C ALA A 32 -7.87 -4.88 7.52
N TRP A 33 -7.74 -5.92 8.33
CA TRP A 33 -6.66 -6.12 9.29
C TRP A 33 -5.61 -7.10 8.77
N SER A 34 -4.59 -7.36 9.58
CA SER A 34 -3.42 -8.21 9.31
C SER A 34 -3.74 -9.49 8.54
N TRP A 35 -4.80 -10.18 8.97
CA TRP A 35 -5.16 -11.52 8.49
C TRP A 35 -6.55 -11.54 7.84
N SER A 36 -7.06 -10.38 7.45
CA SER A 36 -8.37 -10.29 6.81
C SER A 36 -8.38 -10.96 5.43
N PRO A 37 -9.46 -11.68 5.09
CA PRO A 37 -9.62 -12.25 3.77
C PRO A 37 -9.74 -11.15 2.71
N PRO A 38 -9.56 -11.48 1.41
CA PRO A 38 -9.64 -10.51 0.34
C PRO A 38 -11.03 -9.86 0.26
N VAL A 39 -11.03 -8.53 0.16
CA VAL A 39 -12.23 -7.71 0.02
C VAL A 39 -12.71 -7.69 -1.43
N ILE A 40 -11.80 -7.82 -2.39
CA ILE A 40 -12.14 -7.98 -3.81
C ILE A 40 -12.63 -9.41 -4.05
N GLU A 41 -13.82 -9.54 -4.64
CA GLU A 41 -14.40 -10.85 -4.92
C GLU A 41 -13.62 -11.58 -6.03
N PRO A 42 -13.64 -12.93 -6.05
CA PRO A 42 -13.16 -13.66 -7.22
C PRO A 42 -13.85 -13.15 -8.49
N ASP A 43 -13.11 -13.08 -9.59
CA ASP A 43 -13.59 -12.62 -10.91
C ASP A 43 -14.06 -11.15 -10.97
N ARG A 44 -13.86 -10.36 -9.91
CA ARG A 44 -14.13 -8.93 -9.95
C ARG A 44 -13.10 -8.25 -10.84
N MET A 45 -13.55 -7.81 -12.02
CA MET A 45 -12.74 -6.92 -12.86
C MET A 45 -12.32 -5.67 -12.08
N THR A 46 -11.03 -5.42 -12.10
CA THR A 46 -10.37 -4.21 -11.60
C THR A 46 -9.87 -3.36 -12.77
N VAL A 47 -9.55 -2.09 -12.51
CA VAL A 47 -8.86 -1.23 -13.47
C VAL A 47 -7.56 -1.85 -13.98
N ALA A 48 -6.83 -2.55 -13.12
CA ALA A 48 -5.59 -3.25 -13.47
C ALA A 48 -5.87 -4.38 -14.48
N SER A 49 -6.79 -5.30 -14.16
CA SER A 49 -7.17 -6.39 -15.07
C SER A 49 -7.72 -5.89 -16.41
N TYR A 50 -8.51 -4.81 -16.39
CA TYR A 50 -9.07 -4.19 -17.60
C TYR A 50 -7.97 -3.62 -18.52
N LEU A 51 -6.96 -2.99 -17.94
CA LEU A 51 -5.81 -2.43 -18.68
C LEU A 51 -4.86 -3.54 -19.14
N GLY A 52 -4.61 -4.55 -18.31
CA GLY A 52 -3.82 -5.73 -18.67
C GLY A 52 -4.39 -6.48 -19.88
N GLU A 53 -5.71 -6.68 -19.94
CA GLU A 53 -6.40 -7.22 -21.13
C GLU A 53 -6.19 -6.40 -22.42
N ARG A 54 -5.73 -5.16 -22.30
CA ARG A 54 -5.45 -4.22 -23.41
C ARG A 54 -3.96 -4.03 -23.67
N GLY A 55 -3.12 -4.90 -23.09
CA GLY A 55 -1.68 -4.93 -23.33
C GLY A 55 -0.89 -3.90 -22.54
N TYR A 56 -1.44 -3.40 -21.42
CA TYR A 56 -0.65 -2.63 -20.47
C TYR A 56 0.10 -3.56 -19.53
N SER A 57 1.35 -3.26 -19.25
CA SER A 57 2.07 -3.85 -18.12
C SER A 57 1.57 -3.22 -16.82
N THR A 58 1.19 -4.02 -15.83
CA THR A 58 0.47 -3.54 -14.64
C THR A 58 1.25 -3.76 -13.36
N GLY A 59 1.50 -2.69 -12.61
CA GLY A 59 2.25 -2.72 -11.36
C GLY A 59 1.45 -2.14 -10.19
N CYS A 60 1.58 -2.75 -9.01
CA CYS A 60 1.13 -2.16 -7.76
C CYS A 60 2.33 -2.03 -6.80
N VAL A 61 2.68 -0.82 -6.39
CA VAL A 61 3.74 -0.59 -5.41
C VAL A 61 3.16 0.09 -4.18
N GLY A 62 3.35 -0.46 -2.99
CA GLY A 62 2.98 0.17 -1.73
C GLY A 62 1.84 -0.49 -0.96
N LYS A 63 1.00 0.31 -0.32
CA LYS A 63 0.00 -0.15 0.66
C LYS A 63 -1.19 -0.84 -0.04
N TRP A 64 -1.38 -2.13 0.18
CA TRP A 64 -2.52 -2.86 -0.38
C TRP A 64 -3.83 -2.61 0.38
N HIS A 65 -3.92 -3.07 1.63
CA HIS A 65 -5.01 -2.83 2.57
C HIS A 65 -6.41 -3.31 2.10
N LEU A 66 -6.44 -4.35 1.26
CA LEU A 66 -7.66 -5.00 0.77
C LEU A 66 -7.74 -6.49 1.13
N GLY A 67 -6.85 -6.96 2.01
CA GLY A 67 -6.78 -8.37 2.42
C GLY A 67 -6.34 -9.29 1.27
N TRP A 68 -6.07 -10.54 1.65
CA TRP A 68 -5.75 -11.66 0.75
C TRP A 68 -5.79 -12.96 1.55
N ASP A 69 -5.64 -14.08 0.87
CA ASP A 69 -5.64 -15.40 1.49
C ASP A 69 -4.20 -15.82 1.80
N TRP A 70 -3.83 -15.65 3.06
CA TRP A 70 -2.61 -16.22 3.62
C TRP A 70 -2.66 -17.75 3.60
N CYS A 71 -1.52 -18.40 3.32
CA CYS A 71 -1.43 -19.84 3.48
C CYS A 71 -1.58 -20.22 4.96
N ARG A 72 -2.34 -21.27 5.23
CA ARG A 72 -2.68 -21.69 6.59
C ARG A 72 -1.84 -22.90 7.01
N ARG A 73 -1.37 -22.90 8.26
CA ARG A 73 -0.68 -24.04 8.88
C ARG A 73 -1.64 -25.19 9.21
N HIS A 74 -2.88 -24.84 9.53
CA HIS A 74 -3.92 -25.77 9.97
C HIS A 74 -5.25 -25.53 9.22
N PRO A 75 -6.13 -26.54 9.14
CA PRO A 75 -7.51 -26.35 8.66
C PRO A 75 -8.27 -25.30 9.50
N GLU A 76 -9.31 -24.68 8.92
CA GLU A 76 -9.97 -23.47 9.46
C GLU A 76 -10.25 -23.50 10.98
N PRO A 77 -9.77 -22.50 11.74
CA PRO A 77 -10.29 -22.24 13.08
C PRO A 77 -11.70 -21.67 13.01
N ASP A 78 -12.47 -21.88 14.07
CA ASP A 78 -13.72 -21.14 14.29
C ASP A 78 -13.40 -19.67 14.61
N GLY A 79 -13.30 -18.80 13.61
CA GLY A 79 -13.12 -17.35 13.81
C GLY A 79 -12.15 -16.66 12.85
N ASP A 80 -11.73 -15.46 13.23
CA ASP A 80 -10.73 -14.67 12.49
C ASP A 80 -9.34 -15.32 12.60
N LEU A 81 -8.58 -15.29 11.50
CA LEU A 81 -7.21 -15.79 11.48
C LEU A 81 -6.31 -14.98 12.41
N SER A 82 -5.37 -15.69 13.04
CA SER A 82 -4.29 -15.11 13.83
C SER A 82 -2.91 -15.36 13.19
N GLU A 83 -1.87 -14.79 13.78
CA GLU A 83 -0.49 -15.00 13.36
C GLU A 83 -0.08 -16.49 13.45
N GLU A 84 -0.58 -17.21 14.44
CA GLU A 84 -0.26 -18.63 14.66
C GLU A 84 -0.85 -19.54 13.58
N ASP A 85 -1.91 -19.08 12.90
CA ASP A 85 -2.60 -19.85 11.87
C ASP A 85 -1.91 -19.75 10.50
N VAL A 86 -1.00 -18.79 10.31
CA VAL A 86 -0.45 -18.41 9.00
C VAL A 86 0.96 -18.97 8.79
N ASP A 87 1.18 -19.57 7.61
CA ASP A 87 2.49 -19.97 7.12
C ASP A 87 3.04 -18.93 6.14
N LEU A 88 3.85 -18.01 6.68
CA LEU A 88 4.51 -16.95 5.92
C LEU A 88 5.60 -17.45 4.95
N SER A 89 5.96 -18.75 4.97
CA SER A 89 6.91 -19.32 4.00
C SER A 89 6.28 -19.70 2.66
N GLN A 90 4.94 -19.71 2.61
CA GLN A 90 4.16 -20.14 1.45
C GLN A 90 3.61 -18.93 0.68
N PRO A 91 3.26 -19.10 -0.60
CA PRO A 91 2.61 -18.04 -1.37
C PRO A 91 1.30 -17.56 -0.74
N ILE A 92 1.10 -16.25 -0.81
CA ILE A 92 -0.17 -15.58 -0.64
C ILE A 92 -1.02 -15.85 -1.89
N SER A 93 -2.28 -16.15 -1.68
CA SER A 93 -3.25 -16.29 -2.77
C SER A 93 -4.29 -15.19 -2.70
N ARG A 94 -4.99 -14.94 -3.80
CA ARG A 94 -6.06 -13.93 -3.88
C ARG A 94 -5.61 -12.50 -3.48
N GLY A 95 -4.34 -12.18 -3.76
CA GLY A 95 -3.73 -10.86 -3.59
C GLY A 95 -3.63 -10.06 -4.90
N PRO A 96 -2.83 -8.97 -4.94
CA PRO A 96 -2.72 -8.07 -6.10
C PRO A 96 -2.48 -8.78 -7.43
N THR A 97 -1.58 -9.78 -7.44
CA THR A 97 -1.19 -10.55 -8.63
C THR A 97 -2.31 -11.45 -9.19
N THR A 98 -3.39 -11.62 -8.44
CA THR A 98 -4.57 -12.38 -8.87
C THR A 98 -5.72 -11.49 -9.30
N VAL A 99 -5.62 -10.18 -9.08
CA VAL A 99 -6.66 -9.20 -9.41
C VAL A 99 -6.18 -8.20 -10.46
N GLY A 100 -5.25 -8.63 -11.31
CA GLY A 100 -4.87 -7.97 -12.55
C GLY A 100 -3.62 -7.11 -12.50
N PHE A 101 -2.78 -7.23 -11.46
CA PHE A 101 -1.43 -6.67 -11.46
C PHE A 101 -0.43 -7.76 -11.86
N ASP A 102 0.48 -7.48 -12.80
CA ASP A 102 1.55 -8.39 -13.19
C ASP A 102 2.66 -8.44 -12.14
N ARG A 103 2.87 -7.33 -11.43
CA ARG A 103 3.86 -7.20 -10.36
C ARG A 103 3.28 -6.49 -9.13
N PHE A 104 3.69 -6.94 -7.95
CA PHE A 104 3.41 -6.26 -6.69
C PHE A 104 4.66 -6.14 -5.83
N PHE A 105 4.89 -4.96 -5.26
CA PHE A 105 5.85 -4.81 -4.17
C PHE A 105 5.25 -3.91 -3.10
N GLY A 106 5.10 -4.37 -1.86
CA GLY A 106 4.42 -3.53 -0.89
C GLY A 106 4.20 -4.12 0.49
N ILE A 107 3.25 -3.50 1.19
CA ILE A 107 2.85 -3.86 2.55
C ILE A 107 1.38 -4.26 2.59
N ALA A 108 1.04 -5.16 3.51
CA ALA A 108 -0.28 -5.77 3.61
C ALA A 108 -1.40 -4.78 3.94
N ALA A 109 -1.15 -3.90 4.90
CA ALA A 109 -2.13 -2.99 5.47
C ALA A 109 -1.51 -1.60 5.72
N SER A 110 -2.14 -0.78 6.55
CA SER A 110 -1.50 0.46 7.02
C SER A 110 -0.16 0.18 7.70
N LEU A 111 0.78 1.12 7.59
CA LEU A 111 2.14 1.00 8.14
C LEU A 111 2.18 0.85 9.68
N ASP A 112 1.06 1.10 10.36
CA ASP A 112 0.86 0.89 11.80
C ASP A 112 0.22 -0.46 12.17
N ILE A 113 0.01 -1.35 11.19
CA ILE A 113 -0.64 -2.67 11.35
C ILE A 113 0.36 -3.78 10.98
N PRO A 114 0.66 -4.73 11.90
CA PRO A 114 1.53 -5.87 11.58
C PRO A 114 0.84 -6.89 10.65
N PRO A 115 1.55 -7.87 10.08
CA PRO A 115 3.00 -8.07 10.17
C PRO A 115 3.77 -6.99 9.41
N TYR A 116 4.90 -6.58 9.97
CA TYR A 116 5.78 -5.57 9.38
C TYR A 116 6.84 -6.27 8.52
N LEU A 117 6.45 -6.56 7.28
CA LEU A 117 7.30 -7.18 6.26
C LEU A 117 6.93 -6.62 4.89
N TYR A 118 7.86 -6.70 3.94
CA TYR A 118 7.55 -6.44 2.53
C TYR A 118 7.09 -7.71 1.85
N ILE A 119 6.27 -7.54 0.82
CA ILE A 119 5.80 -8.61 -0.04
C ILE A 119 6.19 -8.27 -1.46
N ASP A 120 6.84 -9.24 -2.11
CA ASP A 120 7.18 -9.22 -3.53
C ASP A 120 6.30 -10.29 -4.22
N ASP A 121 5.42 -9.83 -5.10
CA ASP A 121 4.32 -10.55 -5.73
C ASP A 121 3.42 -11.28 -4.73
N ASP A 122 3.72 -12.54 -4.47
CA ASP A 122 2.94 -13.45 -3.65
C ASP A 122 3.70 -13.91 -2.41
N ARG A 123 4.87 -13.36 -2.10
CA ARG A 123 5.71 -13.86 -1.01
C ARG A 123 6.29 -12.75 -0.16
N PRO A 124 6.38 -12.94 1.17
CA PRO A 124 7.23 -12.10 1.99
C PRO A 124 8.68 -12.09 1.49
N THR A 125 9.32 -10.93 1.45
CA THR A 125 10.77 -10.81 1.13
C THR A 125 11.62 -11.52 2.19
N MET A 126 11.14 -11.48 3.42
CA MET A 126 11.75 -12.11 4.58
C MET A 126 10.66 -12.50 5.59
N ALA A 127 10.82 -13.67 6.22
CA ALA A 127 9.96 -14.06 7.33
C ALA A 127 10.29 -13.20 8.57
N PRO A 128 9.30 -12.78 9.36
CA PRO A 128 9.56 -12.10 10.63
C PRO A 128 10.44 -12.94 11.56
N ASP A 129 11.47 -12.32 12.09
CA ASP A 129 12.47 -12.94 12.97
C ASP A 129 12.54 -12.27 14.35
N ARG A 130 11.76 -11.20 14.55
CA ARG A 130 11.64 -10.48 15.81
C ARG A 130 10.23 -9.93 16.00
N ARG A 131 9.97 -9.41 17.20
CA ARG A 131 8.72 -8.73 17.58
C ARG A 131 9.06 -7.37 18.17
N ILE A 132 8.24 -6.37 17.86
CA ILE A 132 8.36 -5.01 18.40
C ILE A 132 7.16 -4.67 19.27
N GLU A 133 7.40 -3.85 20.29
CA GLU A 133 6.37 -3.30 21.16
C GLU A 133 5.57 -2.19 20.46
N GLU A 134 4.34 -1.94 20.94
CA GLU A 134 3.52 -0.82 20.48
C GLU A 134 4.23 0.53 20.72
N ARG A 135 3.99 1.49 19.82
CA ARG A 135 4.29 2.91 20.05
C ARG A 135 3.01 3.73 20.05
N LYS A 136 3.03 4.85 20.77
CA LYS A 136 1.90 5.79 20.92
C LYS A 136 2.26 7.17 20.35
N GLY A 137 1.26 8.04 20.21
CA GLY A 137 1.44 9.39 19.69
C GLY A 137 1.64 9.41 18.17
N LYS A 138 2.27 10.45 17.63
CA LYS A 138 2.43 10.65 16.17
C LYS A 138 3.18 9.49 15.48
N GLN A 139 4.07 8.82 16.20
CA GLN A 139 4.79 7.62 15.74
C GLN A 139 4.03 6.31 16.10
N PHE A 140 2.71 6.32 16.08
CA PHE A 140 1.89 5.17 16.49
C PHE A 140 2.07 3.97 15.54
N TRP A 141 2.32 2.82 16.15
CA TRP A 141 2.22 1.49 15.53
C TRP A 141 1.84 0.45 16.58
N ARG A 142 1.27 -0.67 16.14
CA ARG A 142 0.84 -1.76 17.02
C ARG A 142 1.99 -2.71 17.33
N GLU A 143 1.91 -3.41 18.45
CA GLU A 143 2.80 -4.54 18.71
C GLU A 143 2.63 -5.61 17.62
N GLY A 144 3.72 -6.20 17.15
CA GLY A 144 3.63 -7.29 16.19
C GLY A 144 4.96 -7.82 15.66
N PRO A 145 4.89 -8.89 14.86
CA PRO A 145 6.05 -9.47 14.20
C PRO A 145 6.60 -8.52 13.13
N ILE A 146 7.92 -8.46 13.01
CA ILE A 146 8.65 -7.63 12.05
C ILE A 146 9.85 -8.37 11.50
N SER A 147 10.13 -8.21 10.21
CA SER A 147 11.34 -8.73 9.58
C SER A 147 12.53 -7.79 9.78
N THR A 148 13.74 -8.34 9.81
CA THR A 148 14.98 -7.54 9.95
C THR A 148 15.17 -6.54 8.80
N ASP A 149 14.68 -6.83 7.59
CA ASP A 149 14.74 -5.92 6.44
C ASP A 149 13.65 -4.82 6.45
N PHE A 150 12.82 -4.75 7.49
CA PHE A 150 11.76 -3.77 7.62
C PHE A 150 12.09 -2.74 8.71
N GLU A 151 12.26 -1.50 8.28
CA GLU A 151 12.40 -0.31 9.13
C GLU A 151 11.32 0.69 8.73
N HIS A 152 10.47 1.12 9.68
CA HIS A 152 9.28 1.92 9.37
C HIS A 152 9.62 3.24 8.65
N GLU A 153 10.75 3.86 9.01
CA GLU A 153 11.25 5.11 8.43
C GLU A 153 11.69 4.93 6.96
N GLU A 154 12.11 3.72 6.59
CA GLU A 154 12.61 3.38 5.25
C GLU A 154 11.52 2.88 4.30
N VAL A 155 10.29 2.69 4.77
CA VAL A 155 9.19 2.15 3.93
C VAL A 155 8.84 3.08 2.79
N LEU A 156 8.65 4.38 3.04
CA LEU A 156 8.34 5.31 1.95
C LEU A 156 9.49 5.42 0.92
N PRO A 157 10.76 5.61 1.33
CA PRO A 157 11.91 5.59 0.40
C PRO A 157 12.01 4.29 -0.40
N ARG A 158 11.87 3.13 0.26
CA ARG A 158 11.92 1.82 -0.40
C ARG A 158 10.85 1.71 -1.48
N LEU A 159 9.60 2.03 -1.14
CA LEU A 159 8.48 1.96 -2.09
C LEU A 159 8.63 2.96 -3.24
N ALA A 160 9.15 4.16 -2.97
CA ALA A 160 9.47 5.13 -4.02
C ALA A 160 10.50 4.56 -4.99
N LYS A 161 11.58 3.95 -4.49
CA LYS A 161 12.58 3.30 -5.34
C LYS A 161 11.94 2.22 -6.24
N GLU A 162 11.14 1.32 -5.68
CA GLU A 162 10.52 0.21 -6.42
C GLU A 162 9.53 0.72 -7.49
N ALA A 163 8.82 1.82 -7.20
CA ALA A 163 7.95 2.49 -8.17
C ALA A 163 8.75 3.14 -9.32
N LEU A 164 9.90 3.75 -9.02
CA LEU A 164 10.78 4.34 -10.02
C LEU A 164 11.46 3.27 -10.89
N ASP A 165 11.90 2.17 -10.27
CA ASP A 165 12.45 1.00 -10.97
C ASP A 165 11.40 0.40 -11.92
N PHE A 166 10.14 0.30 -11.49
CA PHE A 166 9.04 -0.14 -12.37
C PHE A 166 8.92 0.74 -13.62
N VAL A 167 9.06 2.06 -13.49
CA VAL A 167 9.06 2.96 -14.66
C VAL A 167 10.30 2.75 -15.52
N ASP A 168 11.48 2.55 -14.92
CA ASP A 168 12.71 2.24 -15.67
C ASP A 168 12.55 0.98 -16.53
N ASP A 169 11.90 -0.05 -16.01
CA ASP A 169 11.69 -1.33 -16.69
C ASP A 169 10.63 -1.28 -17.81
N HIS A 170 9.62 -0.41 -17.68
CA HIS A 170 8.45 -0.40 -18.56
C HIS A 170 8.32 0.85 -19.43
N ALA A 171 9.28 1.79 -19.41
CA ALA A 171 9.21 3.02 -20.20
C ALA A 171 9.09 2.79 -21.73
N GLY A 172 9.44 1.61 -22.23
CA GLY A 172 9.32 1.22 -23.64
C GLY A 172 7.92 0.78 -24.09
N GLU A 173 6.97 0.65 -23.16
CA GLU A 173 5.65 0.06 -23.38
C GLU A 173 4.57 0.76 -22.54
N PRO A 174 3.27 0.66 -22.90
CA PRO A 174 2.22 1.24 -22.07
C PRO A 174 2.15 0.51 -20.72
N PHE A 175 2.17 1.27 -19.63
CA PHE A 175 2.06 0.70 -18.28
C PHE A 175 1.00 1.38 -17.43
N PHE A 176 0.50 0.65 -16.43
CA PHE A 176 -0.36 1.14 -15.38
C PHE A 176 0.29 0.86 -14.04
N LEU A 177 0.72 1.93 -13.36
CA LEU A 177 1.27 1.85 -12.01
C LEU A 177 0.27 2.40 -11.00
N TYR A 178 -0.23 1.53 -10.12
CA TYR A 178 -0.95 1.92 -8.92
C TYR A 178 0.05 2.08 -7.77
N PHE A 179 0.29 3.32 -7.32
CA PHE A 179 1.30 3.63 -6.30
C PHE A 179 0.69 4.20 -5.00
N PRO A 180 -0.05 3.38 -4.21
CA PRO A 180 -0.61 3.83 -2.94
C PRO A 180 0.47 4.01 -1.86
N LEU A 181 0.85 5.26 -1.61
CA LEU A 181 1.80 5.62 -0.56
C LEU A 181 1.27 5.24 0.84
N PRO A 182 2.14 4.77 1.76
CA PRO A 182 1.78 4.60 3.17
C PRO A 182 1.76 5.95 3.91
N ALA A 183 2.51 6.95 3.44
CA ALA A 183 2.52 8.31 3.96
C ALA A 183 1.33 9.14 3.45
N PRO A 184 0.86 10.14 4.20
CA PRO A 184 1.35 10.59 5.51
C PRO A 184 0.61 9.92 6.69
N HIS A 185 0.14 8.67 6.53
CA HIS A 185 -0.51 7.94 7.62
C HIS A 185 0.47 7.67 8.76
N THR A 186 -0.04 7.40 9.97
CA THR A 186 0.80 6.93 11.06
C THR A 186 1.48 5.60 10.73
N PRO A 187 2.68 5.35 11.27
CA PRO A 187 3.50 6.28 12.07
C PRO A 187 4.04 7.44 11.22
N ILE A 188 3.95 8.67 11.75
CA ILE A 188 4.48 9.89 11.12
C ILE A 188 5.99 9.92 11.33
N LEU A 189 6.73 9.63 10.27
CA LEU A 189 8.17 9.37 10.30
C LEU A 189 8.88 10.06 9.13
N PRO A 190 8.94 11.41 9.09
CA PRO A 190 9.74 12.11 8.09
C PRO A 190 11.23 11.77 8.24
N SER A 191 11.89 11.44 7.12
CA SER A 191 13.35 11.27 7.10
C SER A 191 14.08 12.53 7.53
N GLU A 192 15.32 12.39 7.98
CA GLU A 192 16.13 13.46 8.56
C GLU A 192 16.16 14.75 7.73
N SER A 193 16.24 14.64 6.39
CA SER A 193 16.26 15.80 5.48
C SER A 193 14.98 16.63 5.46
N PHE A 194 13.85 16.07 5.90
CA PHE A 194 12.55 16.75 5.90
C PHE A 194 12.15 17.26 7.28
N GLN A 195 12.83 16.85 8.36
CA GLN A 195 12.48 17.25 9.72
C GLN A 195 12.65 18.76 9.91
N GLY A 196 11.56 19.44 10.28
CA GLY A 196 11.46 20.89 10.43
C GLY A 196 11.38 21.67 9.12
N ALA A 197 11.39 21.01 7.96
CA ALA A 197 11.46 21.67 6.65
C ALA A 197 10.14 22.34 6.26
N SER A 198 9.00 21.84 6.75
CA SER A 198 7.68 22.39 6.42
C SER A 198 7.38 23.72 7.11
N GLY A 199 8.11 24.04 8.20
CA GLY A 199 7.78 25.16 9.07
C GLY A 199 6.44 24.99 9.81
N THR A 200 5.87 23.78 9.84
CA THR A 200 4.61 23.46 10.52
C THR A 200 4.85 22.45 11.64
N ASN A 201 4.64 21.16 11.39
CA ASN A 201 4.88 20.06 12.32
C ASN A 201 5.37 18.82 11.56
N GLU A 202 5.58 17.71 12.28
CA GLU A 202 6.11 16.47 11.72
C GLU A 202 5.19 15.86 10.64
N TYR A 203 3.87 16.13 10.70
CA TYR A 203 2.94 15.72 9.65
C TYR A 203 3.16 16.54 8.37
N GLY A 204 3.37 17.86 8.49
CA GLY A 204 3.74 18.71 7.36
C GLY A 204 5.07 18.31 6.73
N ASP A 205 6.05 17.93 7.55
CA ASP A 205 7.33 17.40 7.07
C ASP A 205 7.13 16.07 6.30
N PHE A 206 6.23 15.21 6.78
CA PHE A 206 5.94 13.96 6.09
C PHE A 206 5.14 14.17 4.80
N CYS A 207 4.31 15.22 4.73
CA CYS A 207 3.69 15.68 3.48
C CYS A 207 4.73 16.20 2.48
N LEU A 208 5.77 16.91 2.91
CA LEU A 208 6.87 17.31 2.01
C LEU A 208 7.62 16.10 1.44
N MET A 209 7.74 15.03 2.23
CA MET A 209 8.33 13.78 1.74
C MET A 209 7.44 13.10 0.68
N VAL A 210 6.11 13.19 0.81
CA VAL A 210 5.16 12.76 -0.25
C VAL A 210 5.32 13.62 -1.51
N ASP A 211 5.42 14.94 -1.36
CA ASP A 211 5.64 15.88 -2.46
C ASP A 211 6.94 15.56 -3.22
N ASP A 212 8.03 15.29 -2.50
CA ASP A 212 9.31 14.90 -3.08
C ASP A 212 9.22 13.58 -3.87
N VAL A 213 8.52 12.57 -3.35
CA VAL A 213 8.29 11.31 -4.07
C VAL A 213 7.52 11.53 -5.38
N VAL A 214 6.52 12.42 -5.38
CA VAL A 214 5.81 12.80 -6.62
C VAL A 214 6.76 13.53 -7.57
N GLY A 215 7.60 14.43 -7.07
CA GLY A 215 8.64 15.11 -7.85
C GLY A 215 9.62 14.13 -8.51
N GLN A 216 10.08 13.10 -7.78
CA GLN A 216 10.94 12.05 -8.31
C GLN A 216 10.25 11.26 -9.44
N MET A 217 8.97 10.91 -9.27
CA MET A 217 8.18 10.24 -10.30
C MET A 217 8.05 11.10 -11.57
N MET A 218 7.73 12.39 -11.42
CA MET A 218 7.66 13.33 -12.55
C MET A 218 9.00 13.43 -13.28
N ALA A 219 10.10 13.60 -12.54
CA ALA A 219 11.45 13.67 -13.12
C ALA A 219 11.83 12.36 -13.84
N LYS A 220 11.41 11.20 -13.32
CA LYS A 220 11.63 9.90 -13.94
C LYS A 220 10.88 9.76 -15.27
N LEU A 221 9.63 10.22 -15.34
CA LEU A 221 8.85 10.25 -16.58
C LEU A 221 9.47 11.18 -17.63
N GLU A 222 9.98 12.34 -17.21
CA GLU A 222 10.71 13.28 -18.07
C GLU A 222 12.03 12.69 -18.58
N GLN A 223 12.79 12.01 -17.71
CA GLN A 223 14.05 11.35 -18.05
C GLN A 223 13.87 10.32 -19.18
N HIS A 224 12.77 9.57 -19.16
CA HIS A 224 12.43 8.61 -20.21
C HIS A 224 11.73 9.22 -21.42
N GLY A 225 11.42 10.52 -21.41
CA GLY A 225 10.76 11.20 -22.51
C GLY A 225 9.29 10.80 -22.70
N ILE A 226 8.64 10.28 -21.65
CA ILE A 226 7.25 9.77 -21.70
C ILE A 226 6.26 10.65 -20.92
N ALA A 227 6.72 11.75 -20.30
CA ALA A 227 5.88 12.65 -19.51
C ALA A 227 4.65 13.16 -20.29
N ASP A 228 4.82 13.61 -21.54
CA ASP A 228 3.73 14.13 -22.38
C ASP A 228 2.68 13.07 -22.78
N ASN A 229 3.03 11.78 -22.67
CA ASN A 229 2.16 10.64 -22.97
C ASN A 229 1.80 9.84 -21.71
N THR A 230 1.94 10.43 -20.52
CA THR A 230 1.58 9.79 -19.25
C THR A 230 0.44 10.55 -18.58
N ILE A 231 -0.61 9.83 -18.17
CA ILE A 231 -1.65 10.40 -17.31
C ILE A 231 -1.27 10.11 -15.86
N LEU A 232 -0.85 11.15 -15.13
CA LEU A 232 -0.61 11.05 -13.69
C LEU A 232 -1.83 11.58 -12.91
N ILE A 233 -2.36 10.74 -12.02
CA ILE A 233 -3.46 11.10 -11.12
C ILE A 233 -2.96 11.02 -9.68
N PHE A 234 -2.96 12.15 -8.98
CA PHE A 234 -2.67 12.23 -7.55
C PHE A 234 -3.95 12.46 -6.75
N ALA A 235 -4.23 11.59 -5.79
CA ALA A 235 -5.43 11.63 -4.96
C ALA A 235 -5.20 10.95 -3.59
N SER A 236 -6.13 11.15 -2.65
CA SER A 236 -6.14 10.51 -1.33
C SER A 236 -7.29 9.50 -1.21
N ASP A 237 -7.12 8.46 -0.39
CA ASP A 237 -8.18 7.48 -0.10
C ASP A 237 -9.23 8.01 0.90
N ASN A 238 -8.88 8.96 1.76
CA ASN A 238 -9.81 9.63 2.67
C ASN A 238 -9.27 10.98 3.17
N GLY A 239 -10.00 11.62 4.09
CA GLY A 239 -9.61 12.86 4.75
C GLY A 239 -8.39 12.72 5.67
N CYS A 240 -7.97 13.85 6.25
CA CYS A 240 -6.77 13.96 7.08
C CYS A 240 -6.79 13.06 8.32
N SER A 241 -5.62 12.57 8.70
CA SER A 241 -5.45 11.80 9.94
C SER A 241 -5.76 12.68 11.16
N PRO A 242 -6.53 12.19 12.15
CA PRO A 242 -6.67 12.87 13.43
C PRO A 242 -5.32 13.10 14.14
N MET A 243 -4.31 12.28 13.82
CA MET A 243 -2.95 12.38 14.38
C MET A 243 -2.09 13.46 13.72
N ALA A 244 -2.58 14.11 12.66
CA ALA A 244 -1.89 15.25 12.06
C ALA A 244 -1.72 16.39 13.07
N ASP A 245 -2.68 16.53 14.01
CA ASP A 245 -2.63 17.48 15.14
C ASP A 245 -2.14 18.87 14.70
N PHE A 246 -2.75 19.36 13.62
CA PHE A 246 -2.49 20.68 13.04
C PHE A 246 -3.42 21.67 13.74
N GLU A 247 -2.85 22.66 14.43
CA GLU A 247 -3.57 23.83 14.97
C GLU A 247 -3.76 24.92 13.91
#